data_AF-R7P9G9-F1
#
_entry.id   AF-R7P9G9-F1
#
_cell.length_a   1.000
_cell.length_b   1.000
_cell.length_c   1.000
_cell.angle_alpha   90.00
_cell.angle_beta   90.00
_cell.angle_gamma   90.00
#
_symmetry.space_group_name_H-M   'P 1'
#
loop_
_entity.id
_entity.type
_entity.pdbx_description
1 polymer ?
#
loop_
_entity_poly.entity_id
_entity_poly.type
_entity_poly.pdbx_seq_one_letter_code
_entity_poly.pdbx_strand_id
1 'polypeptide(L)'
;MKGRSVKNYGLSIFRSLSVSYSPDDLRRMETLVRLDARQAVSKEESYKGTSLYYGFYQLPQYKGLNRYIFYKHTRTKQQPATLIYMEGKASIKEIKRRFMKQ
;
A
#
# COMPACT_ATOMS: atom_id res chain seq x y z
N MET A 1 -3.09 -0.50 14.42
CA MET A 1 -1.81 -0.15 15.08
C MET A 1 -1.74 1.37 15.28
N LYS A 2 -1.79 1.85 16.53
CA LYS A 2 -1.54 3.28 16.87
C LYS A 2 -0.03 3.54 16.87
N GLY A 3 0.39 4.68 16.32
CA GLY A 3 1.73 5.01 15.80
C GLY A 3 2.97 4.95 16.72
N ARG A 4 2.95 4.29 17.88
CA ARG A 4 4.14 4.15 18.74
C ARG A 4 5.13 3.06 18.30
N SER A 5 4.71 2.13 17.45
CA SER A 5 5.55 0.96 17.10
C SER A 5 6.39 1.15 15.84
N VAL A 6 6.20 2.21 15.05
CA VAL A 6 6.74 2.34 13.68
C VAL A 6 8.27 2.55 13.65
N LYS A 7 8.81 3.31 14.61
CA LYS A 7 10.25 3.60 14.70
C LYS A 7 11.12 2.35 14.90
N ASN A 8 10.62 1.36 15.65
CA ASN A 8 11.37 0.11 15.90
C ASN A 8 11.48 -0.78 14.66
N TYR A 9 10.79 -0.44 13.57
CA TYR A 9 10.81 -1.19 12.32
C TYR A 9 11.62 -0.52 11.20
N GLY A 10 12.36 0.55 11.50
CA GLY A 10 13.09 1.32 10.49
C GLY A 10 12.17 2.11 9.56
N LEU A 11 10.90 2.24 9.91
CA LEU A 11 9.91 3.06 9.24
C LEU A 11 9.82 4.42 9.95
N SER A 12 9.92 5.49 9.18
CA SER A 12 9.68 6.86 9.64
C SER A 12 8.20 7.21 9.53
N ILE A 13 7.51 6.68 8.51
CA ILE A 13 6.09 6.91 8.26
C ILE A 13 5.38 5.58 8.03
N PHE A 14 4.22 5.43 8.66
CA PHE A 14 3.25 4.39 8.38
C PHE A 14 1.86 5.03 8.45
N ARG A 15 1.17 5.11 7.32
CA ARG A 15 -0.19 5.65 7.23
C ARG A 15 -1.08 4.60 6.57
N SER A 16 -2.16 4.26 7.25
CA SER A 16 -3.19 3.36 6.73
C SER A 16 -4.46 4.17 6.52
N LEU A 17 -5.02 4.09 5.32
CA LEU A 17 -6.32 4.63 4.95
C LEU A 17 -7.21 3.46 4.55
N SER A 18 -8.37 3.35 5.19
CA SER A 18 -9.39 2.35 4.83
C SER A 18 -10.64 3.09 4.40
N VAL A 19 -11.11 2.80 3.20
CA VAL A 19 -12.31 3.41 2.60
C VAL A 19 -13.39 2.33 2.52
N SER A 20 -14.53 2.61 3.12
CA SER A 20 -15.66 1.68 3.19
C SER A 20 -16.78 2.12 2.24
N TYR A 21 -17.38 1.16 1.54
CA TYR A 21 -18.74 1.21 0.96
C TYR A 21 -19.09 2.27 -0.13
N SER A 22 -18.19 3.14 -0.56
CA SER A 22 -18.43 4.07 -1.68
C SER A 22 -17.74 3.61 -2.97
N PRO A 23 -18.48 3.16 -4.01
CA PRO A 23 -17.90 2.77 -5.29
C PRO A 23 -17.11 3.89 -5.98
N ASP A 24 -17.52 5.14 -5.80
CA ASP A 24 -16.82 6.31 -6.33
C ASP A 24 -15.48 6.52 -5.65
N ASP A 25 -15.43 6.44 -4.32
CA ASP A 25 -14.18 6.59 -3.59
C ASP A 25 -13.23 5.42 -3.85
N LEU A 26 -13.76 4.21 -4.03
CA LEU A 26 -12.98 3.04 -4.44
C LEU A 26 -12.34 3.24 -5.81
N ARG A 27 -13.12 3.66 -6.82
CA ARG A 27 -12.60 3.97 -8.17
C ARG A 27 -11.58 5.08 -8.14
N ARG A 28 -11.81 6.13 -7.35
CA ARG A 28 -10.89 7.25 -7.19
C ARG A 28 -9.59 6.80 -6.55
N MET A 29 -9.66 6.02 -5.46
CA MET A 29 -8.50 5.46 -4.78
C MET A 29 -7.71 4.54 -5.69
N GLU A 30 -8.37 3.63 -6.42
CA GLU A 30 -7.71 2.75 -7.40
C GLU A 30 -7.00 3.56 -8.50
N THR A 31 -7.66 4.58 -9.04
CA THR A 31 -7.09 5.44 -10.09
C THR A 31 -5.83 6.15 -9.59
N LEU A 32 -5.88 6.74 -8.39
CA LEU A 32 -4.73 7.42 -7.79
C LEU A 32 -3.57 6.45 -7.52
N VAL A 33 -3.86 5.27 -6.97
CA VAL A 33 -2.86 4.22 -6.74
C VAL A 33 -2.21 3.80 -8.05
N ARG A 34 -2.98 3.64 -9.12
CA ARG A 34 -2.43 3.29 -10.44
C ARG A 34 -1.58 4.41 -11.04
N LEU A 35 -1.92 5.67 -10.80
CA LEU A 35 -1.09 6.80 -11.22
C LEU A 35 0.26 6.81 -10.49
N ASP A 36 0.25 6.63 -9.16
CA ASP A 36 1.49 6.51 -8.38
C ASP A 36 2.30 5.29 -8.80
N ALA A 37 1.62 4.17 -9.06
CA ALA A 37 2.24 2.95 -9.55
C ALA A 37 2.96 3.16 -10.88
N ARG A 38 2.59 4.14 -11.74
CA ARG A 38 3.34 4.40 -13.00
C ARG A 38 4.80 4.74 -12.74
N GLN A 39 5.09 5.46 -11.66
CA GLN A 39 6.44 5.87 -11.27
C GLN A 39 7.15 4.86 -10.37
N ALA A 40 6.47 3.77 -9.98
CA ALA A 40 7.06 2.76 -9.11
C ALA A 40 8.21 2.02 -9.81
N VAL A 41 9.33 1.87 -9.08
CA VAL A 41 10.53 1.13 -9.51
C VAL A 41 10.34 -0.38 -9.43
N SER A 42 9.39 -0.84 -8.60
CA SER A 42 8.99 -2.24 -8.53
C SER A 42 7.49 -2.33 -8.25
N LYS A 43 6.82 -3.29 -8.87
CA LYS A 43 5.37 -3.48 -8.81
C LYS A 43 5.05 -4.96 -8.70
N GLU A 44 4.17 -5.28 -7.78
CA GLU A 44 3.55 -6.59 -7.67
C GLU A 44 2.04 -6.37 -7.60
N GLU A 45 1.36 -6.63 -8.71
CA GLU A 45 -0.06 -6.34 -8.88
C GLU A 45 -0.83 -7.62 -9.17
N SER A 46 -2.04 -7.70 -8.66
CA SER A 46 -2.98 -8.75 -9.03
C SER A 46 -4.33 -8.12 -9.34
N TYR A 47 -4.88 -8.50 -10.49
CA TYR A 47 -6.15 -8.03 -11.01
C TYR A 47 -7.19 -9.13 -10.94
N LYS A 48 -8.43 -8.76 -10.66
CA LYS A 48 -9.60 -9.63 -10.83
C LYS A 48 -10.52 -9.00 -11.87
N GLY A 49 -10.42 -9.49 -13.10
CA GLY A 49 -11.01 -8.80 -14.25
C GLY A 49 -10.28 -7.48 -14.51
N THR A 50 -11.00 -6.37 -14.53
CA THR A 50 -10.44 -5.03 -14.76
C THR A 50 -10.09 -4.28 -13.47
N SER A 51 -10.48 -4.81 -12.31
CA SER A 51 -10.24 -4.18 -11.01
C SER A 51 -8.93 -4.63 -10.38
N LEU A 52 -8.12 -3.68 -9.94
CA LEU A 52 -6.96 -3.94 -9.10
C LEU A 52 -7.43 -4.54 -7.77
N TYR A 53 -7.09 -5.80 -7.52
CA TYR A 53 -7.44 -6.49 -6.28
C TYR A 53 -6.36 -6.29 -5.22
N TYR A 54 -5.11 -6.26 -5.67
CA TYR A 54 -3.93 -6.15 -4.83
C TYR A 54 -2.83 -5.43 -5.59
N GLY A 55 -2.10 -4.57 -4.90
CA GLY A 55 -0.93 -3.88 -5.44
C GLY A 55 0.09 -3.62 -4.36
N PHE A 56 1.33 -4.03 -4.59
CA PHE A 56 2.45 -3.68 -3.74
C PHE A 56 3.54 -3.03 -4.57
N TYR A 57 3.81 -1.77 -4.25
CA TYR A 57 4.64 -0.88 -5.04
C TYR A 57 5.81 -0.39 -4.22
N GLN A 58 6.99 -0.39 -4.82
CA GLN A 58 8.12 0.39 -4.35
C GLN A 58 8.24 1.63 -5.21
N LEU A 59 8.09 2.79 -4.58
CA LEU A 59 8.30 4.08 -5.23
C LEU A 59 9.80 4.43 -5.26
N PRO A 60 10.22 5.39 -6.11
CA PRO A 60 11.58 5.90 -6.08
C PRO A 60 11.94 6.37 -4.68
N GLN A 61 13.20 6.20 -4.27
CA GLN A 61 13.63 6.70 -2.97
C GLN A 61 13.48 8.23 -2.90
N TYR A 62 13.20 8.73 -1.71
CA TYR A 62 13.17 10.17 -1.45
C TYR A 62 14.00 10.46 -0.20
N LYS A 63 14.98 11.36 -0.34
CA LYS A 63 15.95 11.68 0.73
C LYS A 63 16.62 10.44 1.35
N GLY A 64 16.93 9.44 0.51
CA GLY A 64 17.55 8.18 0.93
C GLY A 64 16.61 7.20 1.67
N LEU A 65 15.31 7.46 1.70
CA LEU A 65 14.31 6.56 2.29
C LEU A 65 13.55 5.79 1.20
N ASN A 66 13.34 4.51 1.46
CA ASN A 66 12.45 3.67 0.67
C ASN A 66 11.01 4.07 0.94
N ARG A 67 10.20 4.10 -0.12
CA ARG A 67 8.78 4.43 -0.08
C ARG A 67 7.99 3.29 -0.68
N TYR A 68 6.92 2.88 -0.01
CA TYR A 68 6.09 1.77 -0.42
C TYR A 68 4.61 2.14 -0.36
N ILE A 69 3.86 1.63 -1.33
CA ILE A 69 2.41 1.66 -1.33
C ILE A 69 1.92 0.21 -1.32
N PHE A 70 1.04 -0.10 -0.38
CA PHE A 70 0.28 -1.35 -0.37
C PHE A 70 -1.20 -1.02 -0.54
N TYR A 71 -1.81 -1.61 -1.54
CA TYR A 71 -3.23 -1.50 -1.83
C TYR A 71 -3.86 -2.89 -1.80
N LYS A 72 -4.97 -3.02 -1.11
CA LYS A 72 -5.78 -4.24 -1.11
C LYS A 72 -7.26 -3.88 -1.13
N HIS A 73 -7.98 -4.47 -2.07
CA HIS A 73 -9.43 -4.38 -2.15
C HIS A 73 -10.00 -5.77 -2.36
N THR A 74 -10.94 -6.17 -1.49
CA THR A 74 -11.66 -7.43 -1.64
C THR A 74 -13.05 -7.16 -2.22
N ARG A 75 -13.48 -8.02 -3.17
CA ARG A 75 -14.73 -7.86 -3.91
C ARG A 75 -15.98 -8.06 -3.04
N THR A 76 -15.81 -8.55 -1.81
CA THR A 76 -16.91 -8.70 -0.85
C THR A 76 -17.28 -7.32 -0.34
N LYS A 77 -18.54 -6.91 -0.59
CA LYS A 77 -19.05 -5.58 -0.21
C LYS A 77 -18.82 -5.21 1.25
N GLN A 78 -18.55 -6.18 2.12
CA GLN A 78 -18.40 -6.03 3.56
C GLN A 78 -16.99 -5.63 4.03
N GLN A 79 -15.98 -5.60 3.14
CA GLN A 79 -14.61 -5.27 3.52
C GLN A 79 -14.12 -3.96 2.87
N PRO A 80 -13.53 -3.05 3.66
CA PRO A 80 -13.02 -1.79 3.13
C PRO A 80 -11.78 -2.02 2.25
N ALA A 81 -11.63 -1.20 1.21
CA ALA A 81 -10.34 -1.14 0.53
C ALA A 81 -9.34 -0.44 1.45
N THR A 82 -8.12 -0.95 1.49
CA THR A 82 -7.07 -0.46 2.37
C THR A 82 -5.87 -0.04 1.55
N LEU A 83 -5.40 1.18 1.80
CA LEU A 83 -4.18 1.76 1.28
C LEU A 83 -3.22 1.98 2.45
N ILE A 84 -2.00 1.48 2.35
CA ILE A 84 -0.95 1.71 3.33
C ILE A 84 0.23 2.36 2.62
N TYR A 85 0.60 3.55 3.08
CA TYR A 85 1.85 4.19 2.71
C TYR A 85 2.88 3.97 3.80
N MET A 86 4.07 3.53 3.39
CA MET A 86 5.19 3.28 4.28
C MET A 86 6.43 4.00 3.75
N GLU A 87 7.17 4.64 4.65
CA GLU A 87 8.45 5.26 4.31
C GLU A 87 9.49 4.93 5.38
N GLY A 88 10.70 4.59 4.96
CA GLY A 88 11.80 4.36 5.89
C GLY A 88 13.03 3.71 5.26
N LYS A 89 13.95 3.28 6.12
CA LYS A 89 15.18 2.56 5.70
C LYS A 89 14.93 1.08 5.42
N ALA A 90 13.81 0.53 5.90
CA ALA A 90 13.44 -0.86 5.70
C ALA A 90 13.36 -1.23 4.20
N SER A 91 13.93 -2.38 3.86
CA SER A 91 13.86 -2.99 2.53
C SER A 91 12.53 -3.69 2.29
N ILE A 92 12.21 -3.92 1.02
CA ILE A 92 10.97 -4.60 0.62
C ILE A 92 10.85 -6.00 1.26
N LYS A 93 11.97 -6.72 1.40
CA LYS A 93 12.02 -8.05 2.03
C LYS A 93 11.67 -8.01 3.51
N GLU A 94 12.12 -6.98 4.22
CA GLU A 94 11.81 -6.78 5.64
C GLU A 94 10.35 -6.39 5.84
N ILE A 95 9.81 -5.53 4.97
CA ILE A 95 8.39 -5.15 4.98
C ILE A 95 7.52 -6.39 4.75
N LYS A 96 7.77 -7.17 3.70
CA LYS A 96 7.03 -8.40 3.43
C LYS A 96 7.11 -9.40 4.59
N ARG A 97 8.30 -9.63 5.14
CA ARG A 97 8.49 -10.54 6.29
C ARG A 97 7.67 -10.13 7.51
N ARG A 98 7.52 -8.82 7.76
CA ARG A 98 6.90 -8.28 8.97
C ARG A 98 5.41 -8.02 8.85
N PHE A 99 4.93 -7.65 7.66
CA PHE A 99 3.54 -7.22 7.44
C PHE A 99 2.73 -8.18 6.57
N MET A 100 3.38 -9.07 5.80
CA MET A 100 2.71 -9.99 4.88
C MET A 100 2.85 -11.48 5.24
N LYS A 101 3.58 -11.83 6.31
CA LYS A 101 3.45 -13.16 6.92
C LYS A 101 2.18 -13.20 7.77
N GLN A 102 1.09 -13.66 7.15
CA GLN A 102 0.04 -14.43 7.80
C GLN A 102 -0.16 -15.69 6.98
#